data_AF-A0A819RR71-F1
#
_entry.id   AF-A0A819RR71-F1
#
_cell.length_a   1.000
_cell.length_b   1.000
_cell.length_c   1.000
_cell.angle_alpha   90.00
_cell.angle_beta   90.00
_cell.angle_gamma   90.00
#
_symmetry.space_group_name_H-M   'P 1'
#
loop_
_entity.id
_entity.type
_entity.pdbx_description
1 polymer ?
#
loop_
_entity_poly.entity_id
_entity_poly.type
_entity_poly.pdbx_seq_one_letter_code
_entity_poly.pdbx_strand_id
1 'polypeptide(L)'
;MSNSSWTIAYYRHIYIIIINLILVILYGFGLYVLHQHSRTGLLIFGWLVTIVDVIATIAVLFIFFVTIFLITPISFYSFEILTGLFLFTIIFIVGMITMVISIKHAFDLSKLIKNNKRLTIEI
;
A
#
# COMPACT_ATOMS: atom_id res chain seq x y z
N MET A 1 29.86 29.69 3.89
CA MET A 1 29.25 28.36 4.07
C MET A 1 28.19 28.20 2.98
N SER A 2 28.29 27.15 2.16
CA SER A 2 27.42 26.97 0.99
C SER A 2 26.00 26.59 1.44
N ASN A 3 25.05 27.52 1.32
CA ASN A 3 23.63 27.26 1.59
C ASN A 3 23.01 26.21 0.63
N SER A 4 23.73 25.81 -0.43
CA SER A 4 23.20 24.93 -1.49
C SER A 4 22.82 23.53 -1.02
N SER A 5 23.55 22.90 -0.10
CA SER A 5 23.28 21.50 0.30
C SER A 5 22.02 21.38 1.17
N TRP A 6 21.79 22.34 2.07
CA TRP A 6 20.60 22.36 2.93
C TRP A 6 19.34 22.70 2.14
N THR A 7 19.43 23.64 1.20
CA THR A 7 18.33 23.97 0.29
C THR A 7 17.93 22.78 -0.57
N ILE A 8 18.89 22.01 -1.09
CA ILE A 8 18.61 20.80 -1.89
C ILE A 8 17.96 19.71 -1.03
N ALA A 9 18.46 19.46 0.18
CA ALA A 9 17.85 18.49 1.09
C ALA A 9 16.40 18.88 1.44
N TYR A 10 16.16 20.16 1.74
CA TYR A 10 14.83 20.69 2.02
C TYR A 10 13.82 20.45 0.88
N TYR A 11 14.20 20.75 -0.37
CA TYR A 11 13.34 20.48 -1.53
C TYR A 11 13.13 18.98 -1.76
N ARG A 12 14.12 18.14 -1.41
CA ARG A 12 13.95 16.68 -1.45
C ARG A 12 12.86 16.19 -0.50
N HIS A 13 12.72 16.81 0.67
CA HIS A 13 11.68 16.40 1.62
C HIS A 13 10.27 16.87 1.22
N ILE A 14 10.15 18.07 0.63
CA ILE A 14 8.88 18.59 0.15
C ILE A 14 8.28 17.69 -0.94
N TYR A 15 9.08 17.20 -1.90
CA TYR A 15 8.54 16.33 -2.95
C TYR A 15 8.00 15.01 -2.37
N ILE A 16 8.66 14.43 -1.35
CA ILE A 16 8.24 13.16 -0.72
C ILE A 16 6.88 13.35 -0.06
N ILE A 17 6.67 14.47 0.64
CA ILE A 17 5.38 14.79 1.27
C ILE A 17 4.27 14.89 0.21
N ILE A 18 4.51 15.61 -0.89
CA ILE A 18 3.53 15.80 -1.96
C ILE A 18 3.14 14.46 -2.59
N ILE A 19 4.11 13.59 -2.90
CA ILE A 19 3.84 12.26 -3.47
C ILE A 19 2.98 11.42 -2.51
N ASN A 20 3.30 11.40 -1.22
CA ASN A 20 2.53 10.64 -0.23
C ASN A 20 1.10 11.20 -0.07
N LEU A 21 0.91 12.52 -0.10
CA LEU A 21 -0.43 13.13 -0.07
C LEU A 21 -1.27 12.73 -1.30
N ILE A 22 -0.67 12.72 -2.49
CA ILE A 22 -1.34 12.25 -3.72
C ILE A 22 -1.73 10.77 -3.58
N LEU A 23 -0.83 9.93 -3.05
CA LEU A 23 -1.12 8.51 -2.82
C LEU A 23 -2.29 8.31 -1.84
N VAL A 24 -2.35 9.05 -0.73
CA VAL A 24 -3.48 8.99 0.21
C VAL A 24 -4.80 9.31 -0.49
N ILE A 25 -4.84 10.35 -1.34
CA ILE A 25 -6.04 10.75 -2.08
C ILE A 25 -6.45 9.64 -3.07
N LEU A 26 -5.50 9.08 -3.82
CA LEU A 26 -5.76 8.01 -4.78
C LEU A 26 -6.27 6.74 -4.09
N TYR A 27 -5.66 6.33 -2.98
CA TYR A 27 -6.12 5.17 -2.21
C TYR A 27 -7.49 5.41 -1.54
N GLY A 28 -7.73 6.62 -1.01
CA GLY A 28 -9.04 7.00 -0.49
C GLY A 28 -10.13 6.95 -1.56
N PHE A 29 -9.83 7.40 -2.77
CA PHE A 29 -10.74 7.27 -3.91
C PHE A 29 -10.95 5.81 -4.30
N GLY A 30 -9.89 4.98 -4.33
CA GLY A 30 -9.99 3.54 -4.55
C GLY A 30 -10.92 2.85 -3.56
N LEU A 31 -10.79 3.17 -2.27
CA LEU A 31 -11.70 2.67 -1.22
C LEU A 31 -13.13 3.11 -1.43
N TYR A 32 -13.35 4.37 -1.80
CA TYR A 32 -14.67 4.89 -2.09
C TYR A 32 -15.32 4.16 -3.27
N VAL A 33 -14.61 3.99 -4.39
CA VAL A 33 -15.11 3.26 -5.56
C VAL A 33 -15.42 1.80 -5.22
N LEU A 34 -14.50 1.12 -4.54
CA LEU A 34 -14.71 -0.27 -4.13
C LEU A 34 -15.87 -0.41 -3.13
N HIS A 35 -16.06 0.56 -2.24
CA HIS A 35 -17.21 0.60 -1.31
C HIS A 35 -18.54 0.66 -2.08
N GLN A 36 -18.62 1.52 -3.11
CA GLN A 36 -19.83 1.67 -3.92
C GLN A 36 -20.19 0.42 -4.74
N HIS A 37 -19.19 -0.40 -5.10
CA HIS A 37 -19.38 -1.56 -5.98
C HIS A 37 -19.42 -2.89 -5.21
N SER A 38 -19.24 -2.87 -3.88
CA SER A 38 -19.12 -4.03 -2.99
C SER A 38 -20.40 -4.89 -2.93
N ARG A 39 -20.64 -5.72 -3.95
CA ARG A 39 -21.59 -6.85 -3.90
C ARG A 39 -20.94 -8.21 -4.24
N THR A 40 -19.65 -8.24 -4.56
CA THR A 40 -18.93 -9.49 -4.92
C THR A 40 -17.70 -9.68 -4.04
N GLY A 41 -17.36 -10.95 -3.74
CA GLY A 41 -16.21 -11.30 -2.88
C GLY A 41 -14.86 -10.78 -3.39
N LEU A 42 -14.72 -10.59 -4.70
CA LEU A 42 -13.54 -9.98 -5.33
C LEU A 42 -13.33 -8.52 -4.90
N LEU A 43 -14.42 -7.77 -4.68
CA LEU A 43 -14.36 -6.35 -4.30
C LEU A 43 -14.12 -6.14 -2.80
N ILE A 44 -14.56 -7.08 -1.95
CA ILE A 44 -14.22 -7.11 -0.51
C ILE A 44 -12.70 -7.29 -0.34
N PHE A 45 -12.10 -8.15 -1.15
CA PHE A 45 -10.66 -8.35 -1.15
C PHE A 45 -9.90 -7.10 -1.61
N GLY A 46 -10.34 -6.45 -2.69
CA GLY A 46 -9.81 -5.15 -3.10
C GLY A 46 -9.87 -4.12 -1.98
N TRP A 47 -10.99 -4.08 -1.23
CA TRP A 47 -11.18 -3.16 -0.10
C TRP A 47 -10.12 -3.37 0.99
N LEU A 48 -9.84 -4.63 1.33
CA LEU A 48 -8.86 -5.01 2.33
C LEU A 48 -7.44 -4.59 1.93
N VAL A 49 -7.06 -4.79 0.67
CA VAL A 49 -5.76 -4.35 0.15
C VAL A 49 -5.64 -2.83 0.22
N THR A 50 -6.67 -2.09 -0.23
CA THR A 50 -6.60 -0.62 -0.24
C THR A 50 -6.58 -0.03 1.18
N ILE A 51 -7.24 -0.63 2.18
CA ILE A 51 -7.12 -0.20 3.58
C ILE A 51 -5.67 -0.32 4.06
N VAL A 52 -5.03 -1.44 3.75
CA VAL A 52 -3.67 -1.70 4.21
C VAL A 52 -2.68 -0.72 3.58
N ASP A 53 -2.85 -0.41 2.28
CA ASP A 53 -2.04 0.62 1.60
C ASP A 53 -2.23 2.02 2.21
N VAL A 54 -3.45 2.39 2.60
CA VAL A 54 -3.72 3.65 3.32
C VAL A 54 -2.99 3.68 4.66
N ILE A 55 -3.09 2.62 5.46
CA ILE A 55 -2.42 2.53 6.77
C ILE A 55 -0.90 2.63 6.60
N ALA A 56 -0.33 1.93 5.62
CA ALA A 56 1.10 1.99 5.32
C ALA A 56 1.53 3.42 4.95
N THR A 57 0.75 4.10 4.11
CA THR A 57 1.05 5.49 3.70
C THR A 57 0.99 6.47 4.87
N ILE A 58 0.00 6.32 5.77
CA ILE A 58 -0.10 7.12 7.00
C ILE A 58 1.09 6.88 7.91
N ALA A 59 1.52 5.63 8.08
CA ALA A 59 2.68 5.30 8.90
C ALA A 59 3.97 5.94 8.36
N VAL A 60 4.16 5.97 7.04
CA VAL A 60 5.31 6.65 6.40
C VAL A 60 5.28 8.15 6.68
N LEU A 61 4.13 8.80 6.50
CA LEU A 61 3.97 10.23 6.77
C LEU A 61 4.28 10.56 8.24
N PHE A 62 3.82 9.72 9.17
CA PHE A 62 4.09 9.90 10.59
C PHE A 62 5.58 9.73 10.91
N ILE A 63 6.22 8.67 10.41
CA ILE A 63 7.65 8.43 10.61
C ILE A 63 8.46 9.61 10.07
N PHE A 64 8.12 10.09 8.87
CA PHE A 64 8.79 11.23 8.24
C PHE A 64 8.62 12.54 9.01
N PHE A 65 7.42 12.80 9.54
CA PHE A 65 7.16 13.92 10.44
C PHE A 65 8.08 13.82 11.67
N VAL A 66 8.14 12.66 12.33
CA VAL A 66 9.04 12.44 13.47
C VAL A 66 10.50 12.67 13.07
N THR A 67 10.95 12.22 11.90
CA THR A 67 12.33 12.46 11.44
C THR A 67 12.65 13.95 11.32
N ILE A 68 11.78 14.73 10.69
CA ILE A 68 12.01 16.17 10.46
C ILE A 68 12.11 16.93 11.78
N PHE A 69 11.27 16.60 12.75
CA PHE A 69 11.14 17.37 13.99
C PHE A 69 12.06 16.89 15.12
N LEU A 70 12.51 15.62 15.12
CA LEU A 70 13.19 15.02 16.27
C LEU A 70 14.68 14.70 16.05
N ILE A 71 15.18 14.65 14.81
CA ILE A 71 16.48 14.06 14.50
C ILE A 71 17.50 15.13 14.04
N THR A 72 18.77 14.97 14.41
CA THR A 72 19.89 15.86 14.03
C THR A 72 20.45 15.48 12.65
N PRO A 73 20.95 16.44 11.83
CA PRO A 73 21.27 16.28 10.39
C PRO A 73 22.17 15.08 10.03
N ILE A 74 23.02 14.62 10.94
CA ILE A 74 23.97 13.51 10.71
C ILE A 74 23.31 12.12 10.75
N SER A 75 22.16 11.97 11.42
CA SER A 75 21.45 10.69 11.54
C SER A 75 20.29 10.52 10.54
N PHE A 76 20.06 11.51 9.66
CA PHE A 76 18.98 11.49 8.68
C PHE A 76 19.13 10.40 7.60
N TYR A 77 20.32 10.23 7.03
CA TYR A 77 20.53 9.25 5.95
C TYR A 77 20.26 7.81 6.40
N SER A 78 20.74 7.45 7.58
CA SER A 78 20.48 6.13 8.18
C SER A 78 19.00 5.92 8.47
N PHE A 79 18.30 6.98 8.87
CA PHE A 79 16.88 6.93 9.17
C PHE A 79 16.02 6.83 7.91
N GLU A 80 16.35 7.54 6.83
CA GLU A 80 15.66 7.40 5.53
C GLU A 80 15.77 5.98 4.99
N ILE A 81 16.96 5.37 5.04
CA ILE A 81 17.17 3.98 4.62
C ILE A 81 16.33 3.02 5.48
N LEU A 82 16.32 3.22 6.80
CA LEU A 82 15.53 2.39 7.72
C LEU A 82 14.02 2.53 7.43
N THR A 83 13.55 3.74 7.18
CA THR A 83 12.14 4.01 6.84
C THR A 83 11.75 3.37 5.51
N GLY A 84 12.64 3.46 4.51
CA GLY A 84 12.45 2.80 3.21
C GLY A 84 12.41 1.27 3.32
N LEU A 85 13.32 0.68 4.11
CA LEU A 85 13.33 -0.77 4.37
C LEU A 85 12.07 -1.23 5.13
N PHE A 86 11.62 -0.44 6.10
CA PHE A 86 10.40 -0.71 6.85
C PHE A 86 9.18 -0.69 5.92
N LEU A 87 9.07 0.34 5.07
CA LEU A 87 7.99 0.45 4.08
C LEU A 87 8.02 -0.70 3.07
N PHE A 88 9.20 -1.03 2.55
CA PHE A 88 9.38 -2.18 1.65
C PHE A 88 8.89 -3.48 2.29
N THR A 89 9.21 -3.69 3.57
CA THR A 89 8.80 -4.89 4.32
C THR A 89 7.28 -4.96 4.45
N ILE A 90 6.61 -3.84 4.77
CA ILE A 90 5.14 -3.79 4.84
C ILE A 90 4.54 -4.13 3.48
N ILE A 91 4.95 -3.43 2.41
CA ILE A 91 4.43 -3.66 1.05
C ILE A 91 4.64 -5.13 0.63
N PHE A 92 5.81 -5.69 0.93
CA PHE A 92 6.11 -7.09 0.64
C PHE A 92 5.17 -8.06 1.36
N ILE A 93 4.95 -7.88 2.67
CA ILE A 93 4.04 -8.72 3.46
C ILE A 93 2.62 -8.63 2.90
N VAL A 94 2.17 -7.42 2.59
CA VAL A 94 0.82 -7.17 2.05
C VAL A 94 0.66 -7.79 0.67
N GLY A 95 1.67 -7.68 -0.19
CA GLY A 95 1.72 -8.36 -1.49
C GLY A 95 1.65 -9.87 -1.36
N MET A 96 2.35 -10.47 -0.39
CA MET A 96 2.30 -11.91 -0.13
C MET A 96 0.93 -12.38 0.35
N ILE A 97 0.32 -11.66 1.30
CA ILE A 97 -1.05 -11.94 1.78
C ILE A 97 -2.04 -11.85 0.61
N THR A 98 -1.89 -10.80 -0.21
CA THR A 98 -2.73 -10.57 -1.38
C THR A 98 -2.62 -11.72 -2.38
N MET A 99 -1.40 -12.18 -2.65
CA MET A 99 -1.15 -13.30 -3.54
C MET A 99 -1.80 -14.60 -3.03
N VAL A 100 -1.66 -14.91 -1.74
CA VAL A 100 -2.23 -16.12 -1.13
C VAL A 100 -3.75 -16.14 -1.25
N ILE A 101 -4.41 -15.03 -0.95
CA ILE A 101 -5.87 -14.94 -1.02
C ILE A 101 -6.35 -15.03 -2.48
N SER A 102 -5.64 -14.39 -3.42
CA SER A 102 -5.95 -14.46 -4.85
C SER A 102 -5.85 -15.90 -5.38
N ILE A 103 -4.81 -16.63 -4.99
CA ILE A 103 -4.64 -18.05 -5.34
C ILE A 103 -5.79 -18.89 -4.77
N LYS A 104 -6.17 -18.66 -3.51
CA LYS A 104 -7.29 -19.36 -2.87
C LYS A 104 -8.59 -19.14 -3.65
N HIS A 105 -8.91 -17.90 -4.00
CA HIS A 105 -10.11 -17.59 -4.78
C HIS A 105 -10.10 -18.21 -6.18
N ALA A 106 -8.95 -18.19 -6.87
CA ALA A 106 -8.82 -18.84 -8.18
C ALA A 106 -9.06 -20.36 -8.10
N PHE A 107 -8.61 -21.00 -7.02
CA PHE A 107 -8.83 -22.42 -6.80
C PHE A 107 -10.30 -22.74 -6.50
N ASP A 108 -10.96 -21.91 -5.68
CA ASP A 108 -12.39 -22.07 -5.37
C ASP A 108 -13.26 -21.88 -6.61
N LEU A 109 -12.95 -20.90 -7.47
CA LEU A 109 -13.60 -20.72 -8.77
C LEU A 109 -13.39 -21.92 -9.69
N SER A 110 -12.17 -22.47 -9.75
CA SER A 110 -11.87 -23.68 -10.55
C SER A 110 -12.70 -24.89 -10.11
N LYS A 111 -12.91 -25.06 -8.80
CA LYS A 111 -13.80 -26.11 -8.26
C LYS A 111 -15.26 -25.89 -8.66
N LEU A 112 -15.77 -24.67 -8.52
CA LEU A 112 -17.15 -24.32 -8.90
C LEU A 112 -17.42 -24.60 -10.39
N ILE A 113 -16.48 -24.24 -11.27
CA ILE A 113 -16.60 -24.49 -12.72
C ILE A 113 -16.62 -25.99 -13.02
N LYS A 114 -15.75 -26.78 -12.38
CA LYS A 114 -15.70 -28.24 -12.57
C LYS A 114 -17.00 -28.92 -12.10
N ASN A 115 -17.56 -28.49 -10.98
CA ASN A 115 -18.81 -29.03 -10.45
C ASN A 115 -20.00 -28.69 -11.36
N ASN A 116 -20.09 -27.46 -11.85
CA ASN A 116 -21.17 -27.06 -12.76
C ASN A 116 -21.09 -27.80 -14.12
N LYS A 117 -19.90 -28.03 -14.66
CA LYS A 117 -19.75 -28.86 -15.89
C LYS A 117 -20.23 -30.29 -15.71
N ARG A 118 -20.00 -30.88 -14.53
CA ARG A 118 -20.46 -32.25 -14.23
C ARG A 118 -21.98 -32.33 -14.21
N LEU A 119 -22.63 -31.34 -13.60
CA LEU A 119 -24.09 -31.26 -13.51
C LEU A 119 -24.76 -31.16 -14.89
N THR A 120 -24.16 -30.43 -15.84
CA THR A 120 -24.70 -30.31 -17.22
C THR A 120 -24.60 -31.59 -18.04
N ILE A 121 -23.71 -32.53 -17.68
CA ILE A 121 -23.55 -33.81 -18.39
C ILE A 121 -24.51 -34.87 -17.84
N GLU A 122 -24.94 -34.71 -16.58
CA GLU A 122 -25.87 -35.63 -15.91
C GLU A 122 -27.35 -35.33 -16.23
N ILE A 123 -27.66 -34.16 -16.79
CA ILE A 123 -29.00 -33.73 -17.24
C ILE A 123 -29.16 -34.05 -18.73
#